data_AF-A0A9E5LTY5-F1
#
_entry.id   AF-A0A9E5LTY5-F1
#
_cell.length_a   1.000
_cell.length_b   1.000
_cell.length_c   1.000
_cell.angle_alpha   90.00
_cell.angle_beta   90.00
_cell.angle_gamma   90.00
#
_symmetry.space_group_name_H-M   'P 1'
#
loop_
_entity.id
_entity.type
_entity.pdbx_description
1 polymer ?
#
loop_
_entity_poly.entity_id
_entity_poly.type
_entity_poly.pdbx_seq_one_letter_code
_entity_poly.pdbx_strand_id
1 'polypeptide(L)'
;MRVFVAGHRGMVGSAVVRALETQPGVTVLTRTRQELDLTDPVAVDRWFSRETPERVVAAAARVGGILENSRRPVEFLLDNLRIQNNVMESAFRHGCKKLLFLG
;
A
#
# COMPACT_ATOMS: atom_id res chain seq x y z
N MET A 1 -8.16 8.07 -14.25
CA MET A 1 -6.87 7.79 -13.59
C MET A 1 -7.09 6.85 -12.42
N ARG A 2 -6.48 5.65 -12.43
CA ARG A 2 -6.61 4.67 -11.34
C ARG A 2 -5.50 4.84 -10.31
N VAL A 3 -5.87 5.05 -9.05
CA VAL A 3 -4.92 5.29 -7.95
C VAL A 3 -5.10 4.24 -6.87
N PHE A 4 -4.09 3.41 -6.64
CA PHE A 4 -4.09 2.48 -5.52
C PHE A 4 -3.59 3.16 -4.24
N VAL A 5 -4.38 3.08 -3.17
CA VAL A 5 -3.99 3.54 -1.83
C VAL A 5 -3.78 2.33 -0.92
N ALA A 6 -2.53 1.89 -0.78
CA ALA A 6 -2.17 0.85 0.17
C ALA A 6 -2.32 1.39 1.60
N GLY A 7 -2.97 0.64 2.50
CA GLY A 7 -3.19 1.11 3.88
C GLY A 7 -4.31 2.14 4.02
N HIS A 8 -5.30 2.12 3.11
CA HIS A 8 -6.40 3.08 3.04
C HIS A 8 -7.23 3.28 4.34
N ARG A 9 -7.21 2.33 5.27
CA ARG A 9 -7.90 2.45 6.58
C ARG A 9 -7.05 3.08 7.67
N GLY A 10 -5.74 3.26 7.42
CA GLY A 10 -4.85 3.96 8.35
C GLY A 10 -5.14 5.45 8.41
N MET A 11 -4.55 6.13 9.40
CA MET A 11 -4.74 7.58 9.59
C MET A 11 -4.41 8.38 8.31
N VAL A 12 -3.22 8.16 7.75
CA VAL A 12 -2.80 8.88 6.53
C VAL A 12 -3.55 8.36 5.29
N GLY A 13 -3.68 7.04 5.14
CA GLY A 13 -4.36 6.44 4.00
C GLY A 13 -5.82 6.90 3.85
N SER A 14 -6.56 7.01 4.95
CA SER A 14 -7.97 7.45 4.91
C SER A 14 -8.11 8.94 4.59
N ALA A 15 -7.14 9.78 4.97
CA ALA A 15 -7.09 11.18 4.55
C ALA A 15 -6.82 11.30 3.04
N VAL A 16 -5.90 10.48 2.50
CA VAL A 16 -5.60 10.43 1.07
C VAL A 16 -6.83 9.98 0.27
N VAL A 17 -7.54 8.94 0.70
CA VAL A 17 -8.77 8.48 0.03
C VAL A 17 -9.81 9.59 -0.03
N ARG A 18 -10.13 10.22 1.11
CA ARG A 18 -11.10 11.34 1.15
C ARG A 18 -10.70 12.48 0.21
N ALA A 19 -9.41 12.80 0.13
CA ALA A 19 -8.92 13.83 -0.77
C ALA A 19 -9.06 13.43 -2.25
N LEU A 20 -8.76 12.18 -2.60
CA LEU A 20 -8.83 11.67 -3.98
C LEU A 20 -10.27 11.47 -4.48
N GLU A 21 -11.21 11.10 -3.61
CA GLU A 21 -12.62 10.92 -3.98
C GLU A 21 -13.29 12.21 -4.45
N THR A 22 -12.74 13.37 -4.06
CA THR A 22 -13.22 14.69 -4.53
C THR A 22 -12.66 15.09 -5.91
N GLN A 23 -11.72 14.32 -6.46
CA GLN A 23 -11.05 14.65 -7.72
C GLN A 23 -11.77 14.02 -8.92
N PRO A 24 -12.21 14.82 -9.92
CA PRO A 24 -12.89 14.28 -11.09
C PRO A 24 -11.97 13.36 -11.91
N GLY A 25 -12.54 12.26 -12.42
CA GLY A 25 -11.80 11.31 -13.24
C GLY A 25 -10.78 10.44 -12.48
N VAL A 26 -10.80 10.46 -11.14
CA VAL A 26 -10.00 9.55 -10.29
C VAL A 26 -10.85 8.35 -9.88
N THR A 27 -10.30 7.15 -10.07
CA THR A 27 -10.86 5.91 -9.52
C THR A 27 -9.91 5.43 -8.43
N VAL A 28 -10.37 5.45 -7.19
CA VAL A 28 -9.58 4.98 -6.04
C VAL A 28 -9.71 3.46 -5.95
N LEU A 29 -8.56 2.79 -5.97
CA LEU A 29 -8.45 1.36 -5.71
C LEU A 29 -7.98 1.17 -4.27
N THR A 30 -8.68 0.34 -3.51
CA THR A 30 -8.35 0.01 -2.12
C THR A 30 -8.51 -1.47 -1.89
N ARG A 31 -7.72 -2.03 -0.97
CA ARG A 31 -7.93 -3.38 -0.44
C ARG A 31 -7.72 -3.40 1.05
N THR A 32 -8.54 -4.16 1.75
CA THR A 32 -8.33 -4.52 3.15
C THR A 32 -7.21 -5.54 3.26
N ARG A 33 -6.66 -5.73 4.47
CA ARG A 33 -5.64 -6.76 4.70
C ARG A 33 -6.18 -8.17 4.43
N GLN A 34 -7.48 -8.41 4.65
CA GLN A 34 -8.11 -9.70 4.35
C GLN A 34 -8.27 -9.95 2.85
N GLU A 35 -8.47 -8.89 2.06
CA GLU A 35 -8.60 -9.01 0.60
C GLU A 35 -7.24 -9.08 -0.11
N LEU A 36 -6.21 -8.45 0.47
CA LEU A 36 -4.86 -8.46 -0.05
C LEU A 36 -3.84 -8.32 1.09
N ASP A 37 -3.16 -9.42 1.43
CA ASP A 37 -2.00 -9.35 2.31
C ASP A 37 -0.79 -8.84 1.53
N LEU A 38 -0.37 -7.62 1.84
CA LEU A 38 0.75 -6.96 1.17
C LEU A 38 2.11 -7.61 1.49
N THR A 39 2.18 -8.54 2.45
CA THR A 39 3.39 -9.33 2.74
C THR A 39 3.57 -10.52 1.79
N ASP A 40 2.53 -10.92 1.07
CA ASP A 40 2.57 -12.00 0.08
C ASP A 40 2.93 -11.46 -1.32
N PRO A 41 4.14 -11.71 -1.84
CA PRO A 41 4.57 -11.20 -3.14
C PRO A 41 3.71 -11.72 -4.30
N VAL A 42 3.22 -12.96 -4.23
CA VAL A 42 2.44 -13.58 -5.30
C VAL A 42 1.04 -12.98 -5.35
N ALA A 43 0.43 -12.76 -4.19
CA ALA A 43 -0.87 -12.11 -4.11
C ALA A 43 -0.82 -10.66 -4.60
N VAL A 44 0.21 -9.90 -4.21
CA VAL A 44 0.41 -8.51 -4.64
C VAL A 44 0.66 -8.44 -6.14
N ASP A 45 1.58 -9.22 -6.68
CA ASP A 45 1.88 -9.21 -8.12
C ASP A 45 0.65 -9.57 -8.97
N ARG A 46 -0.09 -10.62 -8.56
CA ARG A 46 -1.34 -11.02 -9.21
C ARG A 46 -2.38 -9.90 -9.17
N TRP A 47 -2.52 -9.22 -8.04
CA TRP A 47 -3.47 -8.12 -7.90
C TRP A 47 -3.08 -6.95 -8.82
N PHE A 48 -1.80 -6.55 -8.85
CA PHE A 48 -1.30 -5.49 -9.72
C PHE A 48 -1.48 -5.84 -11.21
N SER A 49 -1.27 -7.10 -11.61
CA SER A 49 -1.49 -7.53 -13.00
C SER A 49 -2.95 -7.39 -13.46
N ARG A 50 -3.90 -7.55 -12.53
CA ARG A 50 -5.34 -7.44 -12.81
C ARG A 50 -5.83 -6.00 -12.73
N GLU A 51 -5.39 -5.28 -11.72
CA GLU A 51 -5.89 -3.95 -11.38
C GLU A 51 -5.04 -2.82 -11.98
N THR A 52 -3.87 -3.10 -12.54
CA THR A 52 -3.05 -2.18 -13.33
C THR A 52 -3.11 -0.71 -12.89
N PRO A 53 -2.79 -0.40 -11.61
CA PRO A 53 -2.91 0.95 -11.09
C PRO A 53 -1.93 1.89 -11.79
N GLU A 54 -2.41 3.06 -12.22
CA GLU A 54 -1.56 4.05 -12.88
C GLU A 54 -0.68 4.83 -11.89
N ARG A 55 -1.16 4.97 -10.66
CA ARG A 55 -0.43 5.59 -9.55
C ARG A 55 -0.63 4.81 -8.26
N VAL A 56 0.36 4.85 -7.39
CA VAL A 56 0.33 4.21 -6.07
C VAL A 56 0.65 5.22 -4.99
N VAL A 57 -0.13 5.20 -3.90
CA VAL A 57 0.22 5.81 -2.62
C VAL A 57 0.45 4.67 -1.62
N ALA A 58 1.71 4.46 -1.25
CA ALA A 58 2.10 3.45 -0.28
C ALA A 58 2.05 4.03 1.14
N ALA A 59 0.88 3.93 1.77
CA ALA A 59 0.62 4.35 3.16
C ALA A 59 0.45 3.16 4.13
N ALA A 60 0.66 1.93 3.65
CA ALA A 60 0.58 0.72 4.47
C ALA A 60 1.88 0.54 5.24
N ALA A 61 1.76 0.41 6.56
CA ALA A 61 2.87 0.06 7.43
C ALA A 61 2.34 -0.77 8.60
N ARG A 62 3.19 -1.65 9.14
CA ARG A 62 2.97 -2.22 10.47
C ARG A 62 3.44 -1.20 11.49
N VAL A 63 2.49 -0.59 12.20
CA VAL A 63 2.72 0.45 13.21
C VAL A 63 2.32 -0.06 14.60
N GLY A 64 3.02 0.39 15.63
CA GLY A 64 2.82 -0.06 17.01
C GLY A 64 3.28 0.98 18.01
N GLY A 65 2.85 0.84 19.27
CA GLY A 65 3.34 1.68 20.36
C GLY A 65 4.82 1.39 20.71
N ILE A 66 5.40 2.20 21.61
CA ILE A 66 6.79 2.07 22.04
C ILE A 66 7.11 0.64 22.54
N LEU A 67 6.22 0.08 23.37
CA LEU A 67 6.39 -1.27 23.93
C LEU A 67 6.35 -2.36 22.87
N GLU A 68 5.46 -2.25 21.88
CA GLU A 68 5.31 -3.26 20.82
C GLU A 68 6.51 -3.25 19.86
N ASN A 69 7.01 -2.06 19.51
CA ASN A 69 8.24 -1.93 18.72
C ASN A 69 9.46 -2.47 19.48
N SER A 70 9.54 -2.23 20.80
CA SER A 70 10.65 -2.72 21.63
C SER A 70 10.62 -4.24 21.80
N ARG A 71 9.43 -4.85 21.91
CA ARG A 71 9.29 -6.30 22.07
C ARG A 71 9.57 -7.08 20.78
N ARG A 72 9.25 -6.51 19.61
CA ARG A 72 9.30 -7.23 18.32
C ARG A 72 9.98 -6.43 17.19
N PRO A 73 11.16 -5.83 17.41
CA PRO A 73 11.76 -4.88 16.48
C PRO A 73 12.04 -5.49 15.10
N VAL A 74 12.54 -6.73 15.06
CA VAL A 74 12.86 -7.44 13.82
C VAL A 74 11.59 -7.79 13.02
N GLU A 75 10.52 -8.19 13.69
CA GLU A 75 9.25 -8.51 13.02
C GLU A 75 8.64 -7.27 12.37
N PHE A 76 8.64 -6.13 13.08
CA PHE A 76 8.18 -4.85 12.54
C PHE A 76 9.01 -4.42 11.34
N LEU A 77 10.33 -4.56 11.41
CA LEU A 77 11.22 -4.24 10.29
C LEU A 77 10.92 -5.13 9.08
N LEU A 78 10.91 -6.45 9.27
CA LEU A 78 10.72 -7.40 8.18
C LEU A 78 9.34 -7.25 7.51
N ASP A 79 8.29 -7.03 8.28
CA ASP A 79 6.95 -6.83 7.71
C ASP A 79 6.86 -5.54 6.90
N ASN A 80 7.42 -4.44 7.40
CA ASN A 80 7.43 -3.18 6.66
C ASN A 80 8.26 -3.30 5.37
N LEU A 81 9.43 -3.95 5.43
CA LEU A 81 10.25 -4.22 4.25
C LEU A 81 9.52 -5.08 3.22
N ARG A 82 8.82 -6.14 3.64
CA ARG A 82 8.02 -6.99 2.75
C ARG A 82 6.91 -6.20 2.07
N ILE A 83 6.13 -5.44 2.85
CA ILE A 83 5.05 -4.59 2.32
C ILE A 83 5.59 -3.60 1.29
N GLN A 84 6.66 -2.89 1.63
CA GLN A 84 7.27 -1.87 0.78
C GLN A 84 7.82 -2.48 -0.51
N ASN A 85 8.64 -3.52 -0.40
CA ASN A 85 9.27 -4.17 -1.55
C ASN A 85 8.22 -4.75 -2.50
N ASN A 86 7.24 -5.49 -1.97
CA ASN A 86 6.21 -6.12 -2.80
C ASN A 86 5.38 -5.08 -3.58
N VAL A 87 5.00 -3.98 -2.93
CA VAL A 87 4.22 -2.90 -3.56
C VAL A 87 5.06 -2.15 -4.59
N MET A 88 6.30 -1.78 -4.26
CA MET A 88 7.17 -1.03 -5.17
C MET A 88 7.57 -1.87 -6.38
N GLU A 89 7.94 -3.13 -6.17
CA GLU A 89 8.32 -4.04 -7.25
C GLU A 89 7.14 -4.34 -8.18
N SER A 90 5.96 -4.64 -7.62
CA SER A 90 4.76 -4.89 -8.43
C SER A 90 4.31 -3.63 -9.18
N ALA A 91 4.39 -2.45 -8.56
CA ALA A 91 4.11 -1.19 -9.24
C ALA A 91 5.04 -0.98 -10.45
N PHE A 92 6.34 -1.22 -10.29
CA PHE A 92 7.31 -1.13 -11.38
C PHE A 92 7.01 -2.14 -12.50
N ARG A 93 6.85 -3.43 -12.16
CA ARG A 93 6.62 -4.51 -13.14
C ARG A 93 5.35 -4.30 -13.97
N HIS A 94 4.29 -3.77 -13.37
CA HIS A 94 2.98 -3.59 -14.01
C HIS A 94 2.75 -2.16 -14.53
N GLY A 95 3.81 -1.38 -14.75
CA GLY A 95 3.76 -0.12 -15.48
C GLY A 95 3.14 1.07 -14.73
N CYS A 96 3.19 1.06 -13.40
CA CYS A 96 2.78 2.20 -12.60
C CYS A 96 3.66 3.42 -12.94
N LYS A 97 3.02 4.57 -13.23
CA LYS A 97 3.71 5.76 -13.72
C LYS A 97 4.35 6.56 -12.59
N LYS A 98 3.75 6.53 -11.40
CA LYS A 98 4.22 7.27 -10.21
C LYS A 98 3.84 6.56 -8.93
N LEU A 99 4.79 6.45 -8.01
CA LEU A 99 4.58 5.94 -6.65
C LEU A 99 4.99 7.01 -5.64
N LEU A 100 4.12 7.27 -4.67
CA LEU A 100 4.43 8.06 -3.47
C LEU A 100 4.56 7.10 -2.28
N PHE A 101 5.73 7.07 -1.67
CA PHE A 101 5.99 6.31 -0.45
C PHE A 101 5.96 7.25 0.77
N LEU A 102 5.26 6.82 1.82
CA LEU A 102 5.14 7.56 3.08
C LEU A 102 5.93 6.80 4.14
N GLY A 103 7.04 7.39 4.58
CA GLY A 103 8.01 6.81 5.51
C GLY A 103 7.52 6.75 6.96
#